data_AF-B4IQG9-F1
#
_entry.id   AF-B4IQG9-F1
#
_cell.length_a   1.000
_cell.length_b   1.000
_cell.length_c   1.000
_cell.angle_alpha   90.00
_cell.angle_beta   90.00
_cell.angle_gamma   90.00
#
_symmetry.space_group_name_H-M   'P 1'
#
loop_
_entity.id
_entity.type
_entity.pdbx_description
1 polymer ?
#
loop_
_entity_poly.entity_id
_entity_poly.type
_entity_poly.pdbx_seq_one_letter_code
_entity_poly.pdbx_strand_id
1 'polypeptide(L)'
;MRIDFNEPYSIRELVNSYKITREDGNIAKVYKPSARVLQHNQSTSSLYGTDVVCEEHRNLIESISRQVVFDCAAATSVMSTNAIAFLLLTRFRNGVEEQILSEALDDLRNSLSSCKDIGFSGESSQIVAYACDLLGSGLVTRTRDENGRLVIKPVNSVESFIELAYYSNMLTPHFALSSILLTTFHSLLPETENKKDAAVSRKKLIDTALENCQIYRYEFILNKPTKVLENLLYQQLDDLLISGCVLTEEVAYIKLRLSCHLSII
;
A
#
# COMPACT_ATOMS: atom_id res chain seq x y z
N MET A 1 -4.66 -4.15 24.49
CA MET A 1 -5.15 -4.67 23.21
C MET A 1 -6.44 -3.94 22.89
N ARG A 2 -6.40 -3.03 21.91
CA ARG A 2 -7.60 -2.36 21.41
C ARG A 2 -8.18 -3.30 20.34
N ILE A 3 -9.41 -3.75 20.53
CA ILE A 3 -10.10 -4.63 19.57
C ILE A 3 -11.11 -3.73 18.86
N ASP A 4 -10.73 -3.22 17.70
CA ASP A 4 -11.66 -2.50 16.83
C ASP A 4 -12.54 -3.54 16.14
N PHE A 5 -13.73 -3.72 16.70
CA PHE A 5 -14.82 -4.36 15.97
C PHE A 5 -15.21 -3.39 14.87
N ASN A 6 -14.91 -3.72 13.61
CA ASN A 6 -15.53 -3.06 12.47
C ASN A 6 -17.03 -2.96 12.76
N GLU A 7 -17.60 -1.75 12.73
CA GLU A 7 -19.02 -1.55 13.04
C GLU A 7 -19.85 -2.51 12.18
N PRO A 8 -20.79 -3.26 12.78
CA PRO A 8 -21.60 -4.20 12.03
C PRO A 8 -22.46 -3.42 11.03
N TYR A 9 -22.10 -3.49 9.76
CA TYR A 9 -22.86 -2.85 8.69
C TYR A 9 -23.86 -3.83 8.09
N SER A 10 -25.06 -3.33 7.78
CA SER A 10 -26.08 -4.12 7.11
C SER A 10 -25.72 -4.32 5.64
N ILE A 11 -25.59 -5.58 5.20
CA ILE A 11 -25.43 -5.89 3.76
C ILE A 11 -26.57 -5.29 2.95
N ARG A 12 -27.78 -5.19 3.52
CA ARG A 12 -28.92 -4.56 2.86
C ARG A 12 -28.68 -3.06 2.61
N GLU A 13 -28.10 -2.36 3.57
CA GLU A 13 -27.75 -0.94 3.43
C GLU A 13 -26.60 -0.72 2.45
N LEU A 14 -25.59 -1.59 2.48
CA LEU A 14 -24.48 -1.58 1.53
C LEU A 14 -24.97 -1.82 0.09
N VAL A 15 -25.86 -2.79 -0.12
CA VAL A 15 -26.48 -3.03 -1.43
C VAL A 15 -27.30 -1.82 -1.88
N ASN A 16 -28.01 -1.17 -0.97
CA ASN A 16 -28.79 0.02 -1.29
C ASN A 16 -27.89 1.22 -1.65
N SER A 17 -26.76 1.42 -0.99
CA SER A 17 -25.82 2.49 -1.35
C SER A 17 -25.23 2.28 -2.75
N TYR A 18 -24.89 1.04 -3.12
CA TYR A 18 -24.48 0.70 -4.49
C TYR A 18 -25.60 0.92 -5.53
N LYS A 19 -26.87 0.81 -5.15
CA LYS A 19 -28.01 1.12 -6.04
C LYS A 19 -28.22 2.62 -6.20
N ILE A 20 -28.16 3.39 -5.10
CA ILE A 20 -28.30 4.85 -5.12
C ILE A 20 -27.17 5.49 -5.94
N THR A 21 -25.92 5.04 -5.77
CA THR A 21 -24.79 5.50 -6.60
C THR A 21 -24.97 5.19 -8.10
N ARG A 22 -25.81 4.20 -8.46
CA ARG A 22 -26.11 3.87 -9.87
C ARG A 22 -27.24 4.72 -10.46
N GLU A 23 -28.18 5.19 -9.66
CA GLU A 23 -29.35 5.96 -10.12
C GLU A 23 -29.01 7.43 -10.40
N ASP A 24 -28.02 8.00 -9.72
CA ASP A 24 -27.64 9.42 -9.85
C ASP A 24 -26.92 9.81 -11.16
N GLY A 25 -26.77 8.89 -12.14
CA GLY A 25 -26.19 9.18 -13.47
C GLY A 25 -24.71 9.62 -13.47
N ASN A 26 -24.15 9.94 -12.31
CA ASN A 26 -22.74 10.21 -12.08
C ASN A 26 -22.01 8.88 -12.02
N ILE A 27 -21.75 8.33 -13.22
CA ILE A 27 -20.69 7.36 -13.47
C ILE A 27 -19.35 8.08 -13.25
N ALA A 28 -19.08 8.54 -12.03
CA ALA A 28 -17.75 8.89 -11.60
C ALA A 28 -16.96 7.58 -11.46
N LYS A 29 -16.55 7.03 -12.60
CA LYS A 29 -15.47 6.05 -12.74
C LYS A 29 -15.55 4.83 -11.79
N VAL A 30 -16.71 4.19 -11.65
CA VAL A 30 -16.71 2.75 -11.30
C VAL A 30 -16.17 2.01 -12.52
N TYR A 31 -14.86 1.89 -12.58
CA TYR A 31 -14.14 1.39 -13.72
C TYR A 31 -14.46 -0.09 -13.94
N LYS A 32 -15.04 -0.39 -15.10
CA LYS A 32 -15.13 -1.75 -15.64
C LYS A 32 -13.77 -2.09 -16.25
N PRO A 33 -13.09 -3.17 -15.82
CA PRO A 33 -11.91 -3.64 -16.54
C PRO A 33 -12.30 -3.95 -17.99
N SER A 34 -11.47 -3.51 -18.94
CA SER A 34 -11.51 -4.07 -20.29
C SER A 34 -11.14 -5.54 -20.15
N ALA A 35 -12.16 -6.38 -20.00
CA ALA A 35 -12.00 -7.82 -19.92
C ALA A 35 -11.24 -8.26 -21.17
N ARG A 36 -10.04 -8.81 -20.99
CA ARG A 36 -9.64 -9.90 -21.88
C ARG A 36 -10.63 -11.02 -21.60
N VAL A 37 -11.72 -11.02 -22.37
CA VAL A 37 -12.76 -12.04 -22.28
C VAL A 37 -12.11 -13.35 -22.68
N LEU A 38 -11.88 -14.23 -21.70
CA LEU A 38 -11.70 -15.65 -21.98
C LEU A 38 -12.96 -16.09 -22.73
N GLN A 39 -12.81 -16.49 -23.99
CA GLN A 39 -13.94 -16.99 -24.76
C GLN A 39 -14.43 -18.29 -24.10
N HIS A 40 -15.56 -18.16 -23.41
CA HIS A 40 -16.20 -19.28 -22.76
C HIS A 40 -16.93 -20.11 -23.82
N ASN A 41 -16.36 -21.27 -24.18
CA ASN A 41 -17.11 -22.31 -24.88
C ASN A 41 -18.08 -22.92 -23.86
N GLN A 42 -19.38 -22.63 -24.04
CA GLN A 42 -20.45 -23.09 -23.14
C GLN A 42 -20.61 -24.61 -23.21
N SER A 43 -20.52 -25.28 -22.06
CA SER A 43 -20.96 -26.67 -21.91
C SER A 43 -22.45 -26.69 -21.58
N THR A 44 -23.26 -27.31 -22.43
CA THR A 44 -24.73 -27.31 -22.42
C THR A 44 -25.38 -28.21 -21.35
N SER A 45 -24.70 -28.56 -20.25
CA SER A 45 -25.19 -29.60 -19.32
C SER A 45 -25.90 -29.13 -18.04
N SER A 46 -26.17 -27.83 -17.84
CA SER A 46 -26.98 -27.35 -16.72
C SER A 46 -28.41 -26.98 -17.14
N LEU A 47 -29.40 -27.61 -16.50
CA LEU A 47 -30.85 -27.45 -16.77
C LEU A 47 -31.37 -26.02 -16.51
N TYR A 48 -30.63 -25.23 -15.74
CA TYR A 48 -30.68 -23.77 -15.77
C TYR A 48 -29.30 -23.31 -16.22
N GLY A 49 -29.18 -23.00 -17.51
CA GLY A 49 -27.96 -22.46 -18.09
C GLY A 49 -27.52 -21.20 -17.35
N THR A 50 -26.26 -20.83 -17.52
CA THR A 50 -25.69 -19.56 -17.07
C THR A 50 -26.42 -18.30 -17.61
N ASP A 51 -27.49 -18.46 -18.38
CA ASP A 51 -28.33 -17.43 -19.00
C ASP A 51 -29.22 -16.65 -18.01
N VAL A 52 -29.28 -17.02 -16.72
CA VAL A 52 -29.99 -16.24 -15.68
C VAL A 52 -29.03 -15.68 -14.62
N VAL A 53 -27.75 -15.50 -14.95
CA VAL A 53 -26.87 -14.72 -14.08
C VAL A 53 -26.81 -13.30 -14.62
N CYS A 54 -27.63 -12.40 -14.08
CA CYS A 54 -27.54 -10.97 -14.41
C CYS A 54 -26.11 -10.50 -14.08
N GLU A 55 -25.38 -10.05 -15.10
CA GLU A 55 -24.05 -9.42 -14.97
C GLU A 55 -24.03 -8.29 -13.94
N GLU A 56 -25.18 -7.65 -13.71
CA GLU A 56 -25.36 -6.65 -12.67
C GLU A 56 -25.17 -7.21 -11.25
N HIS A 57 -25.65 -8.43 -10.99
CA HIS A 57 -25.44 -9.11 -9.72
C HIS A 57 -23.98 -9.54 -9.55
N ARG A 58 -23.30 -9.97 -10.62
CA ARG A 58 -21.86 -10.29 -10.57
C ARG A 58 -21.01 -9.07 -10.17
N ASN A 59 -21.24 -7.92 -10.82
CA ASN A 59 -20.52 -6.68 -10.52
C ASN A 59 -20.79 -6.18 -9.09
N LEU A 60 -22.02 -6.33 -8.61
CA LEU A 60 -22.39 -5.98 -7.24
C LEU A 60 -21.68 -6.89 -6.23
N ILE A 61 -21.70 -8.21 -6.46
CA ILE A 61 -21.02 -9.19 -5.60
C ILE A 61 -19.52 -8.89 -5.58
N GLU A 62 -18.88 -8.66 -6.72
CA GLU A 62 -17.46 -8.31 -6.79
C GLU A 62 -17.15 -7.04 -5.98
N SER A 63 -17.99 -6.01 -6.11
CA SER A 63 -17.81 -4.75 -5.38
C SER A 63 -17.91 -4.94 -3.87
N ILE A 64 -18.89 -5.73 -3.41
CA ILE A 64 -19.05 -6.07 -1.99
C ILE A 64 -17.86 -6.90 -1.49
N SER A 65 -17.45 -7.92 -2.25
CA SER A 65 -16.30 -8.75 -1.88
C SER A 65 -15.03 -7.92 -1.73
N ARG A 66 -14.76 -6.98 -2.66
CA ARG A 66 -13.61 -6.07 -2.57
C ARG A 66 -13.70 -5.14 -1.37
N GLN A 67 -14.90 -4.62 -1.05
CA GLN A 67 -15.12 -3.79 0.13
C GLN A 67 -14.83 -4.56 1.42
N VAL A 68 -15.35 -5.79 1.55
CA VAL A 68 -15.13 -6.65 2.73
C VAL A 68 -13.64 -6.95 2.89
N VAL A 69 -12.95 -7.37 1.83
CA VAL A 69 -11.51 -7.68 1.88
C VAL A 69 -10.70 -6.44 2.28
N PHE A 70 -11.04 -5.27 1.73
CA PHE A 70 -10.40 -4.01 2.11
C PHE A 70 -10.59 -3.71 3.59
N ASP A 71 -11.81 -3.83 4.12
CA ASP A 71 -12.11 -3.55 5.52
C ASP A 71 -11.42 -4.53 6.47
N CYS A 72 -11.33 -5.81 6.11
CA CYS A 72 -10.57 -6.80 6.86
C CYS A 72 -9.07 -6.48 6.89
N ALA A 73 -8.49 -6.12 5.73
CA ALA A 73 -7.07 -5.75 5.63
C ALA A 73 -6.76 -4.44 6.37
N ALA A 74 -7.69 -3.48 6.37
CA ALA A 74 -7.56 -2.24 7.11
C ALA A 74 -7.59 -2.48 8.64
N ALA A 75 -8.51 -3.31 9.12
CA ALA A 75 -8.70 -3.61 10.55
C ALA A 75 -7.63 -4.52 11.16
N THR A 76 -6.80 -5.17 10.33
CA THR A 76 -5.73 -6.03 10.83
C THR A 76 -4.57 -5.19 11.36
N SER A 77 -4.19 -5.41 12.62
CA SER A 77 -3.10 -4.70 13.29
C SER A 77 -1.73 -5.10 12.75
N VAL A 78 -0.81 -4.14 12.69
CA VAL A 78 0.58 -4.36 12.29
C VAL A 78 1.36 -5.00 13.44
N MET A 79 1.89 -6.20 13.22
CA MET A 79 2.75 -6.90 14.18
C MET A 79 4.23 -6.50 14.02
N SER A 80 5.04 -6.75 15.05
CA SER A 80 6.46 -6.39 15.04
C SER A 80 7.26 -7.10 13.93
N THR A 81 6.94 -8.36 13.64
CA THR A 81 7.55 -9.11 12.54
C THR A 81 7.25 -8.50 11.17
N ASN A 82 6.02 -8.02 10.96
CA ASN A 82 5.62 -7.34 9.73
C ASN A 82 6.42 -6.05 9.53
N ALA A 83 6.56 -5.26 10.60
CA ALA A 83 7.32 -4.00 10.58
C ALA A 83 8.82 -4.22 10.30
N ILE A 84 9.44 -5.18 10.97
CA ILE A 84 10.86 -5.50 10.77
C ILE A 84 11.11 -6.09 9.38
N ALA A 85 10.27 -7.03 8.92
CA ALA A 85 10.39 -7.60 7.59
C ALA A 85 10.25 -6.52 6.50
N PHE A 86 9.30 -5.59 6.66
CA PHE A 86 9.14 -4.45 5.77
C PHE A 86 10.42 -3.58 5.73
N LEU A 87 10.95 -3.17 6.88
CA LEU A 87 12.17 -2.33 6.97
C LEU A 87 13.41 -3.02 6.38
N LEU A 88 13.57 -4.32 6.61
CA LEU A 88 14.69 -5.08 6.06
C LEU A 88 14.61 -5.22 4.54
N LEU A 89 13.41 -5.29 3.96
CA LEU A 89 13.25 -5.42 2.51
C LEU A 89 13.28 -4.08 1.76
N THR A 90 12.77 -3.00 2.35
CA THR A 90 12.69 -1.69 1.69
C THR A 90 13.93 -0.84 1.93
N ARG A 91 14.35 -0.69 3.19
CA ARG A 91 15.41 0.25 3.60
C ARG A 91 16.76 -0.40 3.82
N PHE A 92 16.77 -1.60 4.40
CA PHE A 92 17.99 -2.21 4.96
C PHE A 92 18.32 -3.59 4.36
N ARG A 93 18.16 -3.72 3.04
CA ARG A 93 18.38 -5.00 2.33
C ARG A 93 19.79 -5.56 2.48
N ASN A 94 20.78 -4.69 2.64
CA ASN A 94 22.20 -5.06 2.84
C ASN A 94 22.57 -5.25 4.33
N GLY A 95 21.60 -5.09 5.23
CA GLY A 95 21.82 -5.10 6.67
C GLY A 95 21.99 -3.70 7.26
N VAL A 96 21.84 -3.63 8.59
CA VAL A 96 21.85 -2.39 9.36
C VAL A 96 22.25 -2.66 10.80
N GLU A 97 22.82 -1.65 11.46
CA GLU A 97 23.06 -1.68 12.91
C GLU A 97 21.74 -1.67 13.70
N GLU A 98 21.67 -2.44 14.78
CA GLU A 98 20.47 -2.56 15.61
C GLU A 98 19.92 -1.21 16.12
N GLN A 99 20.78 -0.26 16.45
CA GLN A 99 20.37 1.09 16.87
C GLN A 99 19.64 1.83 15.75
N ILE A 100 20.20 1.86 14.53
CA ILE A 100 19.59 2.52 13.37
C ILE A 100 18.27 1.82 13.00
N LEU A 101 18.20 0.50 13.14
CA LEU A 101 16.95 -0.23 12.91
C LEU A 101 15.87 0.11 13.95
N SER A 102 16.27 0.35 15.20
CA SER A 102 15.36 0.75 16.28
C SER A 102 14.80 2.15 16.04
N GLU A 103 15.65 3.10 15.63
CA GLU A 103 15.22 4.46 15.24
C GLU A 103 14.25 4.41 14.05
N ALA A 104 14.57 3.63 13.01
CA ALA A 104 13.69 3.46 11.85
C ALA A 104 12.35 2.80 12.21
N LEU A 105 12.34 1.94 13.23
CA LEU A 105 11.10 1.34 13.74
C LEU A 105 10.24 2.40 14.46
N ASP A 106 10.84 3.31 15.21
CA ASP A 106 10.12 4.43 15.84
C ASP A 106 9.54 5.38 14.78
N ASP A 107 10.32 5.72 13.75
CA ASP A 107 9.83 6.51 12.61
C ASP A 107 8.63 5.85 11.93
N LEU A 108 8.72 4.53 11.68
CA LEU A 108 7.64 3.76 11.07
C LEU A 108 6.39 3.75 11.96
N ARG A 109 6.52 3.59 13.29
CA ARG A 109 5.39 3.67 14.22
C ARG A 109 4.71 5.03 14.16
N ASN A 110 5.50 6.10 14.17
CA ASN A 110 4.98 7.46 14.11
C ASN A 110 4.19 7.68 12.81
N SER A 111 4.74 7.21 11.68
CA SER A 111 4.05 7.27 10.38
C SER A 111 2.75 6.45 10.32
N LEU A 112 2.65 5.34 11.06
CA LEU A 112 1.48 4.46 11.04
C LEU A 112 0.43 4.82 12.09
N SER A 113 0.81 5.55 13.14
CA SER A 113 -0.02 5.84 14.32
C SER A 113 -1.38 6.50 14.01
N SER A 114 -1.49 7.20 12.88
CA SER A 114 -2.71 7.87 12.44
C SER A 114 -3.63 6.99 11.57
N CYS A 115 -3.12 5.88 11.02
CA CYS A 115 -3.82 5.13 9.97
C CYS A 115 -3.99 3.63 10.26
N LYS A 116 -3.11 3.03 11.08
CA LYS A 116 -3.16 1.61 11.41
C LYS A 116 -2.91 1.35 12.89
N ASP A 117 -3.62 0.35 13.41
CA ASP A 117 -3.35 -0.17 14.74
C ASP A 117 -2.02 -0.93 14.78
N ILE A 118 -1.24 -0.64 15.81
CA ILE A 118 0.05 -1.28 16.05
C ILE A 118 -0.13 -2.32 17.15
N GLY A 119 0.14 -3.58 16.84
CA GLY A 119 -0.03 -4.73 17.73
C GLY A 119 1.12 -4.94 18.72
N PHE A 120 2.04 -3.98 18.82
CA PHE A 120 3.23 -4.05 19.67
C PHE A 120 3.53 -2.70 20.32
N SER A 121 4.11 -2.72 21.52
CA SER A 121 4.41 -1.54 22.32
C SER A 121 5.63 -1.76 23.19
N GLY A 122 6.37 -0.70 23.52
CA GLY A 122 7.58 -0.76 24.33
C GLY A 122 8.81 -0.21 23.60
N GLU A 123 9.98 -0.44 24.19
CA GLU A 123 11.26 0.04 23.66
C GLU A 123 11.59 -0.62 22.31
N SER A 124 11.98 0.18 21.31
CA SER A 124 12.23 -0.31 19.96
C SER A 124 13.40 -1.30 19.87
N SER A 125 14.45 -1.13 20.67
CA SER A 125 15.57 -2.06 20.78
C SER A 125 15.11 -3.49 21.16
N GLN A 126 14.30 -3.60 22.22
CA GLN A 126 13.76 -4.86 22.71
C GLN A 126 12.82 -5.51 21.69
N ILE A 127 12.03 -4.69 20.99
CA ILE A 127 11.08 -5.17 19.98
C ILE A 127 11.80 -5.66 18.72
N VAL A 128 12.87 -4.98 18.30
CA VAL A 128 13.74 -5.44 17.21
C VAL A 128 14.35 -6.80 17.56
N ALA A 129 14.92 -6.92 18.77
CA ALA A 129 15.48 -8.18 19.25
C ALA A 129 14.43 -9.30 19.28
N TYR A 130 13.26 -9.06 19.89
CA TYR A 130 12.17 -10.02 19.96
C TYR A 130 11.63 -10.43 18.58
N ALA A 131 11.40 -9.47 17.69
CA ALA A 131 10.88 -9.75 16.35
C ALA A 131 11.88 -10.55 15.50
N CYS A 132 13.17 -10.25 15.61
CA CYS A 132 14.21 -11.02 14.93
C CYS A 132 14.33 -12.45 15.49
N ASP A 133 14.03 -12.68 16.79
CA ASP A 133 13.99 -14.03 17.36
C ASP A 133 12.79 -14.81 16.82
N LEU A 134 11.65 -14.14 16.66
CA LEU A 134 10.42 -14.73 16.12
C LEU A 134 10.52 -15.04 14.62
N LEU A 135 11.19 -14.18 13.84
CA LEU A 135 11.51 -14.43 12.42
C LEU A 135 12.53 -15.58 12.25
N GLY A 136 13.37 -15.80 13.26
CA GLY A 136 14.32 -16.90 13.30
C GLY A 136 15.54 -16.71 12.40
N SER A 137 16.56 -17.55 12.66
CA SER A 137 17.86 -17.50 11.96
C SER A 137 17.79 -17.89 10.48
N GLY A 138 16.67 -18.47 10.03
CA GLY A 138 16.42 -18.82 8.63
C GLY A 138 16.04 -17.61 7.76
N LEU A 139 15.52 -16.54 8.37
CA LEU A 139 15.11 -15.32 7.67
C LEU A 139 16.02 -14.13 7.98
N VAL A 140 16.52 -14.05 9.21
CA VAL A 140 17.33 -12.91 9.68
C VAL A 140 18.60 -13.42 10.34
N THR A 141 19.74 -12.88 9.94
CA THR A 141 21.02 -13.15 10.60
C THR A 141 21.45 -11.97 11.45
N ARG A 142 22.02 -12.28 12.62
CA ARG A 142 22.64 -11.33 13.52
C ARG A 142 24.14 -11.60 13.55
N THR A 143 24.94 -10.65 13.09
CA THR A 143 26.40 -10.75 13.04
C THR A 143 27.01 -9.57 13.77
N ARG A 144 28.15 -9.78 14.44
CA ARG A 144 28.92 -8.66 15.00
C ARG A 144 29.91 -8.15 13.96
N ASP A 145 29.91 -6.84 13.76
CA ASP A 145 30.88 -6.12 12.92
C ASP A 145 32.27 -6.13 13.57
N GLU A 146 33.30 -5.70 12.84
CA GLU A 146 34.69 -5.58 13.33
C GLU A 146 34.79 -4.71 14.59
N ASN A 147 33.87 -3.75 14.72
CA ASN A 147 33.74 -2.86 15.88
C ASN A 147 32.89 -3.45 17.03
N GLY A 148 32.49 -4.72 16.95
CA GLY A 148 31.69 -5.41 17.97
C GLY A 148 30.19 -5.07 17.97
N ARG A 149 29.74 -4.20 17.06
CA ARG A 149 28.34 -3.74 16.92
C ARG A 149 27.48 -4.82 16.28
N LEU A 150 26.22 -4.93 16.72
CA LEU A 150 25.29 -5.91 16.20
C LEU A 150 24.67 -5.43 14.88
N VAL A 151 24.93 -6.17 13.80
CA VAL A 151 24.36 -5.94 12.48
C VAL A 151 23.32 -7.00 12.19
N ILE A 152 22.14 -6.55 11.82
CA ILE A 152 20.98 -7.37 11.48
C ILE A 152 20.81 -7.30 9.96
N LYS A 153 20.71 -8.46 9.30
CA LYS A 153 20.53 -8.54 7.85
C LYS A 153 19.60 -9.70 7.46
N PRO A 154 18.82 -9.56 6.37
CA PRO A 154 18.05 -10.68 5.84
C PRO A 154 18.98 -11.79 5.35
N VAL A 155 18.55 -13.04 5.46
CA VAL A 155 19.24 -14.19 4.89
C VAL A 155 19.15 -14.11 3.37
N ASN A 156 20.30 -14.23 2.70
CA ASN A 156 20.40 -14.14 1.25
C ASN A 156 20.01 -15.46 0.56
N SER A 157 18.75 -15.86 0.72
CA SER A 157 18.15 -17.00 0.00
C SER A 157 16.80 -16.58 -0.57
N VAL A 158 16.40 -17.22 -1.67
CA VAL A 158 15.14 -16.90 -2.35
C VAL A 158 13.95 -17.19 -1.42
N GLU A 159 14.01 -18.30 -0.69
CA GLU A 159 12.99 -18.72 0.28
C GLU A 159 12.83 -17.68 1.39
N SER A 160 13.95 -17.17 1.92
CA SER A 160 13.96 -16.12 2.94
C SER A 160 13.31 -14.84 2.43
N PHE A 161 13.65 -14.41 1.21
CA PHE A 161 13.05 -13.20 0.63
C PHE A 161 11.55 -13.35 0.38
N ILE A 162 11.09 -14.53 -0.06
CA ILE A 162 9.66 -14.80 -0.26
C ILE A 162 8.90 -14.75 1.07
N GLU A 163 9.44 -15.36 2.13
CA GLU A 163 8.78 -15.38 3.43
C GLU A 163 8.82 -14.00 4.11
N LEU A 164 9.94 -13.28 4.04
CA LEU A 164 9.99 -11.88 4.49
C LEU A 164 9.02 -10.99 3.71
N ALA A 165 8.87 -11.21 2.40
CA ALA A 165 7.92 -10.47 1.58
C ALA A 165 6.48 -10.76 2.01
N TYR A 166 6.17 -12.01 2.36
CA TYR A 166 4.87 -12.39 2.90
C TYR A 166 4.53 -11.61 4.20
N TYR A 167 5.48 -11.48 5.13
CA TYR A 167 5.28 -10.66 6.35
C TYR A 167 5.19 -9.16 6.04
N SER A 168 6.01 -8.67 5.11
CA SER A 168 6.06 -7.27 4.68
C SER A 168 4.75 -6.82 3.98
N ASN A 169 4.08 -7.72 3.27
CA ASN A 169 2.86 -7.44 2.50
C ASN A 169 1.68 -6.93 3.34
N MET A 170 1.75 -7.01 4.67
CA MET A 170 0.77 -6.36 5.53
C MET A 170 0.87 -4.81 5.48
N LEU A 171 2.07 -4.29 5.23
CA LEU A 171 2.37 -2.85 5.16
C LEU A 171 2.48 -2.33 3.72
N THR A 172 2.86 -3.16 2.75
CA THR A 172 3.01 -2.74 1.35
C THR A 172 1.78 -2.00 0.79
N PRO A 173 0.53 -2.47 0.96
CA PRO A 173 -0.65 -1.78 0.43
C PRO A 173 -0.87 -0.38 1.03
N HIS A 174 -0.43 -0.16 2.28
CA HIS A 174 -0.56 1.14 2.95
C HIS A 174 0.26 2.21 2.23
N PHE A 175 1.47 1.87 1.79
CA PHE A 175 2.35 2.79 1.08
C PHE A 175 2.17 2.77 -0.44
N ALA A 176 1.34 1.88 -1.00
CA ALA A 176 1.23 1.67 -2.44
C ALA A 176 0.86 2.96 -3.20
N LEU A 177 -0.15 3.72 -2.74
CA LEU A 177 -0.57 4.94 -3.42
C LEU A 177 0.49 6.04 -3.39
N SER A 178 1.10 6.28 -2.23
CA SER A 178 2.19 7.24 -2.06
C SER A 178 3.39 6.86 -2.93
N SER A 179 3.68 5.55 -3.02
CA SER A 179 4.75 5.00 -3.86
C SER A 179 4.47 5.22 -5.34
N ILE A 180 3.25 4.90 -5.80
CA ILE A 180 2.84 5.16 -7.20
C ILE A 180 2.99 6.64 -7.54
N LEU A 181 2.54 7.55 -6.65
CA LEU A 181 2.69 8.99 -6.85
C LEU A 181 4.15 9.42 -6.96
N LEU A 182 5.01 9.00 -6.03
CA LEU A 182 6.42 9.36 -6.01
C LEU A 182 7.19 8.78 -7.21
N THR A 183 6.95 7.52 -7.57
CA THR A 183 7.56 6.91 -8.76
C THR A 183 7.09 7.59 -10.04
N THR A 184 5.78 7.90 -10.14
CA THR A 184 5.23 8.64 -11.29
C THR A 184 5.84 10.04 -11.36
N PHE A 185 5.96 10.73 -10.23
CA PHE A 185 6.60 12.03 -10.15
C PHE A 185 8.04 11.96 -10.63
N HIS A 186 8.83 11.00 -10.11
CA HIS A 186 10.21 10.79 -10.52
C HIS A 186 10.33 10.52 -12.03
N SER A 187 9.44 9.70 -12.59
CA SER A 187 9.41 9.41 -14.03
C SER A 187 9.03 10.61 -14.90
N LEU A 188 8.33 11.60 -14.36
CA LEU A 188 7.93 12.81 -15.08
C LEU A 188 8.97 13.92 -14.98
N LEU A 189 9.99 13.77 -14.13
CA LEU A 189 11.09 14.73 -14.04
C LEU A 189 11.96 14.64 -15.30
N PRO A 190 12.31 15.77 -15.93
CA PRO A 190 13.23 15.78 -17.04
C PRO A 190 14.64 15.32 -16.61
N GLU A 191 15.30 14.52 -17.46
CA GLU A 191 16.69 14.07 -17.32
C GLU A 191 17.68 15.22 -17.61
N THR A 192 17.52 16.38 -16.97
CA THR A 192 18.44 17.52 -17.10
C THR A 192 19.35 17.65 -15.89
N GLU A 193 20.58 18.12 -16.11
CA GLU A 193 21.64 18.24 -15.08
C GLU A 193 21.25 19.13 -13.89
N ASN A 194 20.24 20.00 -14.04
CA ASN A 194 19.69 20.85 -12.98
C ASN A 194 18.36 20.31 -12.42
N LYS A 195 18.39 19.15 -11.74
CA LYS A 195 17.23 18.56 -11.03
C LYS A 195 16.61 19.44 -9.94
N LYS A 196 17.27 20.53 -9.55
CA LYS A 196 16.80 21.45 -8.50
C LYS A 196 15.64 22.34 -8.94
N ASP A 197 15.46 22.54 -10.25
CA ASP A 197 14.39 23.37 -10.81
C ASP A 197 13.32 22.61 -11.59
N ALA A 198 13.42 21.27 -11.61
CA ALA A 198 12.47 20.42 -12.28
C ALA A 198 11.12 20.42 -11.53
N ALA A 199 10.11 21.00 -12.17
CA ALA A 199 8.75 21.06 -11.64
C ALA A 199 7.78 20.26 -12.50
N VAL A 200 6.85 19.56 -11.86
CA VAL A 200 5.78 18.80 -12.53
C VAL A 200 4.43 19.44 -12.20
N SER A 201 3.56 19.54 -13.20
CA SER A 201 2.19 20.01 -13.01
C SER A 201 1.39 18.99 -12.17
N ARG A 202 0.67 19.47 -11.15
CA ARG A 202 -0.19 18.64 -10.29
C ARG A 202 -1.19 17.80 -11.09
N LYS A 203 -1.83 18.40 -12.10
CA LYS A 203 -2.82 17.71 -12.93
C LYS A 203 -2.18 16.59 -13.74
N LYS A 204 -1.05 16.88 -14.39
CA LYS A 204 -0.31 15.88 -15.18
C LYS A 204 0.15 14.71 -14.32
N LEU A 205 0.62 14.97 -13.09
CA LEU A 205 1.00 13.94 -12.14
C LEU A 205 -0.17 13.01 -11.80
N ILE A 206 -1.32 13.58 -11.46
CA ILE A 206 -2.50 12.81 -11.08
C ILE A 206 -3.06 11.99 -12.25
N ASP A 207 -3.12 12.58 -13.45
CA ASP A 207 -3.58 11.88 -14.66
C ASP A 207 -2.69 10.66 -14.97
N THR A 208 -1.36 10.82 -14.94
CA THR A 208 -0.43 9.71 -15.16
C THR A 208 -0.44 8.70 -14.00
N ALA A 209 -0.61 9.15 -12.75
CA ALA A 209 -0.72 8.24 -11.60
C ALA A 209 -2.00 7.41 -11.66
N LEU A 210 -3.11 7.98 -12.16
CA LEU A 210 -4.36 7.26 -12.41
C LEU A 210 -4.18 6.16 -13.45
N GLU A 211 -3.41 6.41 -14.51
CA GLU A 211 -3.05 5.40 -15.51
C GLU A 211 -2.21 4.27 -14.87
N ASN A 212 -1.21 4.61 -14.06
CA ASN A 212 -0.41 3.61 -13.35
C ASN A 212 -1.24 2.78 -12.36
N CYS A 213 -2.22 3.40 -11.68
CA CYS A 213 -3.19 2.69 -10.84
C CYS A 213 -4.07 1.69 -11.63
N GLN A 214 -4.16 1.79 -12.96
CA GLN A 214 -4.82 0.78 -13.79
C GLN A 214 -4.06 -0.54 -13.81
N ILE A 215 -2.74 -0.49 -13.67
CA ILE A 215 -1.87 -1.66 -13.67
C ILE A 215 -1.77 -2.23 -12.25
N TYR A 216 -1.48 -1.38 -11.26
CA TYR A 216 -1.25 -1.84 -9.88
C TYR A 216 -2.50 -2.41 -9.18
N ARG A 217 -3.71 -2.18 -9.70
CA ARG A 217 -4.94 -2.77 -9.13
C ARG A 217 -5.04 -4.29 -9.24
N TYR A 218 -4.25 -4.91 -10.12
CA TYR A 218 -4.18 -6.36 -10.23
C TYR A 218 -3.39 -6.97 -9.07
N GLU A 219 -2.62 -6.14 -8.37
CA GLU A 219 -1.79 -6.52 -7.22
C GLU A 219 -2.38 -6.00 -5.90
N PHE A 220 -2.91 -4.77 -5.88
CA PHE A 220 -3.42 -4.11 -4.68
C PHE A 220 -4.89 -3.70 -4.80
N ILE A 221 -5.61 -3.77 -3.67
CA ILE A 221 -6.91 -3.10 -3.52
C ILE A 221 -6.65 -1.66 -3.07
N LEU A 222 -6.46 -0.75 -4.04
CA LEU A 222 -5.99 0.62 -3.81
C LEU A 222 -6.99 1.53 -3.07
N ASN A 223 -8.30 1.31 -3.26
CA ASN A 223 -9.33 2.12 -2.65
C ASN A 223 -10.56 1.27 -2.31
N LYS A 224 -11.32 1.72 -1.29
CA LYS A 224 -12.69 1.25 -1.07
C LYS A 224 -13.51 1.48 -2.34
N PRO A 225 -14.29 0.50 -2.82
CA PRO A 225 -15.17 0.67 -4.00
C PRO A 225 -16.13 1.86 -3.90
N THR A 226 -16.46 2.31 -2.68
CA THR A 226 -17.31 3.48 -2.41
C THR A 226 -16.59 4.82 -2.52
N LYS A 227 -15.25 4.83 -2.64
CA LYS A 227 -14.43 6.04 -2.71
C LYS A 227 -13.91 6.27 -4.13
N VAL A 228 -13.88 7.54 -4.55
CA VAL A 228 -13.27 7.96 -5.81
C VAL A 228 -11.75 7.98 -5.68
N LEU A 229 -11.06 7.17 -6.50
CA LEU A 229 -9.60 7.02 -6.47
C LEU A 229 -8.85 8.34 -6.70
N GLU A 230 -9.37 9.19 -7.60
CA GLU A 230 -8.77 10.50 -7.92
C GLU A 230 -8.68 11.40 -6.68
N ASN A 231 -9.76 11.49 -5.90
CA ASN A 231 -9.78 12.25 -4.66
C ASN A 231 -8.78 11.70 -3.64
N LEU A 232 -8.61 10.38 -3.59
CA LEU A 232 -7.64 9.74 -2.71
C LEU A 232 -6.20 10.05 -3.12
N LEU A 233 -5.90 10.09 -4.43
CA LEU A 233 -4.58 10.52 -4.92
C LEU A 233 -4.29 11.99 -4.59
N TYR A 234 -5.30 12.86 -4.67
CA TYR A 234 -5.16 14.25 -4.24
C TYR A 234 -4.86 14.37 -2.75
N GLN A 235 -5.57 13.62 -1.90
CA GLN A 235 -5.30 13.56 -0.45
C GLN A 235 -3.89 13.04 -0.16
N GLN A 236 -3.47 11.95 -0.81
CA GLN A 236 -2.12 11.40 -0.64
C GLN A 236 -1.03 12.36 -1.10
N LEU A 237 -1.28 13.14 -2.15
CA LEU A 237 -0.36 14.18 -2.57
C LEU A 237 -0.25 15.30 -1.54
N ASP A 238 -1.36 15.71 -0.93
CA ASP A 238 -1.35 16.72 0.14
C ASP A 238 -0.60 16.20 1.38
N ASP A 239 -0.78 14.93 1.75
CA ASP A 239 -0.02 14.27 2.82
C ASP A 239 1.49 14.28 2.54
N LEU A 240 1.90 14.02 1.29
CA LEU A 240 3.29 14.06 0.85
C LEU A 240 3.90 15.48 0.83
N LEU A 241 3.07 16.51 0.64
CA LEU A 241 3.48 17.90 0.76
C LEU A 241 3.69 18.28 2.23
N ILE A 242 2.78 17.85 3.11
CA ILE A 242 2.88 18.09 4.56
C ILE A 242 4.09 17.37 5.16
N SER A 243 4.37 16.14 4.74
CA SER A 243 5.55 15.39 5.18
C SER A 243 6.87 15.96 4.67
N GLY A 244 6.84 16.91 3.74
CA GLY A 244 8.02 17.57 3.17
C GLY A 244 8.79 16.72 2.16
N CYS A 245 8.26 15.55 1.76
CA CYS A 245 8.82 14.74 0.67
C CYS A 245 8.78 15.48 -0.67
N VAL A 246 7.81 16.37 -0.81
CA VAL A 246 7.52 17.12 -2.03
C VAL A 246 7.30 18.60 -1.65
N LEU A 247 7.78 19.53 -2.46
CA LEU A 247 7.61 20.98 -2.27
C LEU A 247 6.71 21.56 -3.34
N THR A 248 5.94 22.57 -2.97
CA THR A 248 5.17 23.40 -3.91
C THR A 248 5.88 24.73 -4.06
N GLU A 249 6.18 25.15 -5.28
CA GLU A 249 6.70 26.51 -5.55
C GLU A 249 5.60 27.47 -6.01
N GLU A 250 4.57 26.97 -6.71
CA GLU A 250 3.38 27.73 -7.13
C GLU A 250 2.12 26.85 -7.08
N VAL A 251 0.93 27.45 -7.06
CA VAL A 251 -0.39 26.78 -6.93
C VAL A 251 -0.60 25.59 -7.90
N ALA A 252 0.19 25.50 -8.98
CA ALA A 252 0.11 24.44 -10.00
C ALA A 252 1.37 23.55 -10.15
N TYR A 253 2.49 23.87 -9.49
CA TYR A 253 3.81 23.26 -9.77
C TYR A 253 4.48 22.71 -8.51
N ILE A 254 5.03 21.50 -8.69
CA ILE A 254 5.55 20.67 -7.61
C ILE A 254 7.04 20.36 -7.89
N LYS A 255 7.94 20.64 -6.94
CA LYS A 255 9.38 20.34 -6.95
C LYS A 255 9.75 19.32 -5.89
N LEU A 256 10.85 18.58 -6.09
CA LEU A 256 11.34 17.60 -5.11
C LEU A 256 12.32 18.25 -4.11
N ARG A 257 12.16 18.02 -2.80
CA ARG A 257 13.22 18.33 -1.84
C ARG A 257 14.10 17.10 -1.66
N LEU A 258 15.31 17.15 -2.22
CA LEU A 258 16.36 16.13 -2.05
C LEU A 258 16.93 16.01 -0.61
N SER A 259 16.24 16.50 0.43
CA SER A 259 16.70 16.41 1.83
C SER A 259 15.94 15.40 2.69
N CYS A 260 14.93 14.71 2.17
CA CYS A 260 14.35 13.59 2.90
C CYS A 260 15.14 12.32 2.58
N HIS A 261 15.49 11.57 3.63
CA HIS A 261 15.90 10.17 3.54
C HIS A 261 14.88 9.39 2.70
N LEU A 262 15.06 9.40 1.38
CA LEU A 262 14.26 8.64 0.42
C LEU A 262 14.75 7.19 0.45
N SER A 263 14.59 6.55 1.61
CA SER A 263 14.88 5.13 1.81
C SER A 263 13.65 4.38 2.32
N ILE A 264 12.47 4.97 2.16
CA ILE A 264 11.20 4.39 2.64
C ILE A 264 10.32 3.88 1.48
N ILE A 265 10.70 4.08 0.21
CA ILE A 265 9.93 3.60 -0.93
C ILE A 265 10.85 2.98 -1.97
#